data_AF-A0A951CI48-F1
#
_entry.id   AF-A0A951CI48-F1
#
_cell.length_a   1.000
_cell.length_b   1.000
_cell.length_c   1.000
_cell.angle_alpha   90.00
_cell.angle_beta   90.00
_cell.angle_gamma   90.00
#
_symmetry.space_group_name_H-M   'P 1'
#
loop_
_entity.id
_entity.type
_entity.pdbx_description
1 polymer ?
#
loop_
_entity_poly.entity_id
_entity_poly.type
_entity_poly.pdbx_seq_one_letter_code
_entity_poly.pdbx_strand_id
1 'polypeptide(L)'
;LVAHNNDFIVIAFRGTRVQDLPDILADIAFLPESTNNGFVHSGFQKAFLAGGIWDQAKEHVAGIAGDQMILFSGHSLGAALATLARRAYRDPKGRSQALYTFGSPRVGDELIFCPNYPPNAYRIVNDQDLVTHVPTPPLYGHVGTPYGVDGKPLPGDTWNQLEHRFADAASALAVFSLASRKQLLADYFAHQPLQPLIDHAPKSYAAKIWNSL
;
A
#
# COMPACT_ATOMS: atom_id res chain seq x y z
N LEU A 1 -12.07 -7.73 -6.44
CA LEU A 1 -13.50 -7.35 -6.64
C LEU A 1 -13.54 -6.29 -7.73
N VAL A 2 -14.43 -6.43 -8.72
CA VAL A 2 -14.75 -5.35 -9.65
C VAL A 2 -16.22 -5.00 -9.48
N ALA A 3 -16.53 -3.73 -9.34
CA ALA A 3 -17.90 -3.19 -9.28
C ALA A 3 -17.96 -1.94 -10.17
N HIS A 4 -19.09 -1.65 -10.78
CA HIS A 4 -19.22 -0.47 -11.64
C HIS A 4 -20.65 0.09 -11.66
N ASN A 5 -20.76 1.37 -11.97
CA ASN A 5 -22.00 2.06 -12.30
C ASN A 5 -21.79 2.95 -13.54
N ASN A 6 -22.58 4.01 -13.71
CA ASN A 6 -22.45 4.93 -14.84
C ASN A 6 -21.30 5.94 -14.68
N ASP A 7 -20.75 6.10 -13.48
CA ASP A 7 -19.76 7.12 -13.17
C ASP A 7 -18.36 6.54 -12.94
N PHE A 8 -18.29 5.37 -12.29
CA PHE A 8 -17.05 4.76 -11.82
C PHE A 8 -17.00 3.24 -12.02
N ILE A 9 -15.79 2.73 -12.18
CA ILE A 9 -15.43 1.32 -12.07
C ILE A 9 -14.45 1.19 -10.90
N VAL A 10 -14.79 0.39 -9.90
CA VAL A 10 -13.94 0.15 -8.73
C VAL A 10 -13.29 -1.23 -8.85
N ILE A 11 -11.97 -1.26 -8.82
CA ILE A 11 -11.14 -2.47 -8.70
C ILE A 11 -10.58 -2.49 -7.29
N ALA A 12 -11.17 -3.32 -6.42
CA ALA A 12 -10.76 -3.45 -5.03
C ALA A 12 -10.00 -4.75 -4.76
N PHE A 13 -8.84 -4.62 -4.13
CA PHE A 13 -7.99 -5.73 -3.70
C PHE A 13 -8.13 -5.95 -2.21
N ARG A 14 -8.38 -7.21 -1.82
CA ARG A 14 -8.51 -7.59 -0.42
C ARG A 14 -7.12 -7.71 0.20
N GLY A 15 -6.93 -7.09 1.36
CA GLY A 15 -5.78 -7.36 2.22
C GLY A 15 -5.95 -8.63 3.04
N THR A 16 -4.98 -8.91 3.90
CA THR A 16 -5.01 -10.09 4.77
C THR A 16 -5.86 -9.85 6.01
N ARG A 17 -6.13 -10.91 6.80
CA ARG A 17 -6.87 -10.76 8.05
C ARG A 17 -5.95 -10.12 9.08
N VAL A 18 -6.53 -9.37 10.01
CA VAL A 18 -5.80 -8.69 11.09
C VAL A 18 -4.95 -9.67 11.93
N GLN A 19 -5.44 -10.92 12.05
CA GLN A 19 -4.79 -12.01 12.77
C GLN A 19 -3.46 -12.43 12.14
N ASP A 20 -3.36 -12.28 10.82
CA ASP A 20 -2.21 -12.71 10.02
C ASP A 20 -1.20 -11.56 9.84
N LEU A 21 -1.52 -10.34 10.33
CA LEU A 21 -0.68 -9.16 10.16
C LEU A 21 0.70 -9.28 10.80
N PRO A 22 0.87 -9.78 12.03
CA PRO A 22 2.20 -9.90 12.63
C PRO A 22 3.12 -10.80 11.79
N ASP A 23 2.59 -11.94 11.33
CA ASP A 23 3.32 -12.87 10.48
C ASP A 23 3.62 -12.24 9.12
N ILE A 24 2.70 -11.47 8.54
CA ILE A 24 2.95 -10.75 7.29
C ILE A 24 3.97 -9.63 7.45
N LEU A 25 3.92 -8.87 8.54
CA LEU A 25 4.89 -7.81 8.81
C LEU A 25 6.29 -8.39 9.02
N ALA A 26 6.38 -9.60 9.59
CA ALA A 26 7.62 -10.38 9.65
C ALA A 26 8.00 -10.97 8.26
N ASP A 27 7.03 -11.44 7.47
CA ASP A 27 7.22 -12.06 6.15
C ASP A 27 7.37 -11.05 5.00
N ILE A 28 7.16 -9.75 5.24
CA ILE A 28 7.66 -8.63 4.43
C ILE A 28 9.18 -8.60 4.60
N ALA A 29 9.82 -9.71 4.22
CA ALA A 29 11.23 -9.81 3.97
C ALA A 29 11.50 -8.90 2.78
N PHE A 30 12.22 -7.82 3.06
CA PHE A 30 12.76 -6.76 2.19
C PHE A 30 13.56 -7.26 0.98
N LEU A 31 13.00 -8.16 0.18
CA LEU A 31 13.62 -8.65 -1.03
C LEU A 31 13.08 -7.82 -2.19
N PRO A 32 13.85 -6.83 -2.67
CA PRO A 32 13.50 -6.12 -3.89
C PRO A 32 13.47 -7.09 -5.06
N GLU A 33 12.45 -6.98 -5.89
CA GLU A 33 12.36 -7.63 -7.19
C GLU A 33 12.53 -6.55 -8.25
N SER A 34 13.60 -6.67 -9.04
CA SER A 34 13.90 -5.72 -10.10
C SER A 34 12.81 -5.74 -11.16
N THR A 35 12.45 -4.54 -11.62
CA THR A 35 11.55 -4.29 -12.73
C THR A 35 12.27 -3.41 -13.75
N ASN A 36 11.66 -3.16 -14.91
CA ASN A 36 12.23 -2.25 -15.90
C ASN A 36 12.33 -0.79 -15.42
N ASN A 37 11.64 -0.42 -14.34
CA ASN A 37 11.58 0.96 -13.82
C ASN A 37 11.82 0.98 -12.30
N GLY A 38 12.96 0.44 -11.86
CA GLY A 38 13.30 0.33 -10.44
C GLY A 38 12.92 -1.03 -9.86
N PHE A 39 12.59 -1.09 -8.58
CA PHE A 39 12.19 -2.36 -7.95
C PHE A 39 10.91 -2.23 -7.12
N VAL A 40 10.28 -3.38 -6.88
CA VAL A 40 9.12 -3.53 -6.02
C VAL A 40 9.37 -4.59 -4.94
N HIS A 41 8.56 -4.62 -3.89
CA HIS A 41 8.65 -5.68 -2.88
C HIS A 41 8.24 -7.03 -3.49
N SER A 42 9.16 -8.00 -3.50
CA SER A 42 8.95 -9.32 -4.16
C SER A 42 7.73 -10.07 -3.63
N GLY A 43 7.42 -9.96 -2.34
CA GLY A 43 6.22 -10.58 -1.78
C GLY A 43 4.93 -10.01 -2.38
N PHE A 44 4.89 -8.69 -2.62
CA PHE A 44 3.73 -8.04 -3.24
C PHE A 44 3.65 -8.37 -4.73
N GLN A 45 4.79 -8.40 -5.42
CA GLN A 45 4.87 -8.78 -6.83
C GLN A 45 4.39 -10.21 -7.05
N LYS A 46 4.88 -11.16 -6.25
CA LYS A 46 4.43 -12.57 -6.30
C LYS A 46 2.94 -12.68 -6.01
N ALA A 47 2.44 -12.02 -4.96
CA ALA A 47 1.01 -12.04 -4.64
C ALA A 47 0.14 -11.41 -5.74
N PHE A 48 0.64 -10.36 -6.42
CA PHE A 48 -0.04 -9.71 -7.54
C PHE A 48 -0.11 -10.61 -8.78
N LEU A 49 0.96 -11.34 -9.08
CA LEU A 49 1.03 -12.27 -10.20
C LEU A 49 0.37 -13.63 -9.92
N ALA A 50 0.16 -13.96 -8.64
CA ALA A 50 -0.41 -15.23 -8.23
C ALA A 50 -1.88 -15.39 -8.70
N GLY A 51 -2.18 -16.56 -9.26
CA GLY A 51 -3.55 -17.00 -9.53
C GLY A 51 -4.28 -16.26 -10.65
N GLY A 52 -3.61 -15.37 -11.41
CA GLY A 52 -4.20 -14.69 -12.58
C GLY A 52 -5.37 -13.75 -12.25
N ILE A 53 -5.59 -13.43 -10.97
CA ILE A 53 -6.73 -12.60 -10.51
C ILE A 53 -6.69 -11.22 -11.16
N TRP A 54 -5.50 -10.64 -11.30
CA TRP A 54 -5.33 -9.37 -11.98
C TRP A 54 -5.70 -9.45 -13.47
N ASP A 55 -5.30 -10.51 -14.17
CA ASP A 55 -5.62 -10.66 -15.60
C ASP A 55 -7.13 -10.80 -15.84
N GLN A 56 -7.82 -11.56 -15.01
CA GLN A 56 -9.29 -11.67 -15.06
C GLN A 56 -9.97 -10.31 -14.79
N ALA A 57 -9.52 -9.57 -13.77
CA ALA A 57 -10.05 -8.25 -13.46
C ALA A 57 -9.80 -7.27 -14.62
N LYS A 58 -8.59 -7.28 -15.19
CA LYS A 58 -8.15 -6.45 -16.31
C LYS A 58 -9.01 -6.70 -17.56
N GLU A 59 -9.27 -7.96 -17.88
CA GLU A 59 -10.13 -8.36 -19.00
C GLU A 59 -11.59 -7.94 -18.78
N HIS A 60 -12.13 -8.18 -17.59
CA HIS A 60 -13.49 -7.77 -17.25
C HIS A 60 -13.68 -6.24 -17.37
N VAL A 61 -12.73 -5.45 -16.86
CA VAL A 61 -12.76 -3.98 -16.95
C VAL A 61 -12.65 -3.48 -18.39
N ALA A 62 -11.89 -4.17 -19.24
CA ALA A 62 -11.80 -3.84 -20.66
C ALA A 62 -13.16 -4.06 -21.38
N GLY A 63 -13.95 -5.04 -20.94
CA GLY A 63 -15.29 -5.32 -21.46
C GLY A 63 -16.37 -4.29 -21.09
N ILE A 64 -16.21 -3.55 -19.99
CA ILE A 64 -17.20 -2.55 -19.54
C ILE A 64 -17.25 -1.36 -20.50
N ALA A 65 -18.42 -1.12 -21.13
CA ALA A 65 -18.66 0.02 -22.01
C ALA A 65 -18.83 1.34 -21.23
N GLY A 66 -18.52 2.46 -21.89
CA GLY A 66 -18.56 3.80 -21.32
C GLY A 66 -17.18 4.39 -21.04
N ASP A 67 -17.18 5.59 -20.46
CA ASP A 67 -16.03 6.43 -20.15
C ASP A 67 -15.79 6.63 -18.64
N GLN A 68 -16.38 5.75 -17.82
CA GLN A 68 -16.31 5.80 -16.35
C GLN A 68 -14.87 5.90 -15.85
N MET A 69 -14.66 6.67 -14.78
CA MET A 69 -13.36 6.70 -14.12
C MET A 69 -13.06 5.36 -13.45
N ILE A 70 -11.85 4.85 -13.61
CA ILE A 70 -11.39 3.61 -12.98
C ILE A 70 -10.68 3.93 -11.67
N LEU A 71 -11.22 3.41 -10.58
CA LEU A 71 -10.70 3.56 -9.23
C LEU A 71 -10.05 2.26 -8.79
N PHE A 72 -8.76 2.32 -8.50
CA PHE A 72 -8.01 1.25 -7.86
C PHE A 72 -8.05 1.47 -6.36
N SER A 73 -8.37 0.44 -5.59
CA SER A 73 -8.38 0.56 -4.13
C SER A 73 -8.01 -0.72 -3.42
N GLY A 74 -7.57 -0.56 -2.18
CA GLY A 74 -7.24 -1.66 -1.30
C GLY A 74 -6.81 -1.15 0.06
N HIS A 75 -6.83 -2.07 1.02
CA HIS A 75 -6.36 -1.84 2.37
C HIS A 75 -5.19 -2.77 2.68
N SER A 76 -4.17 -2.32 3.42
CA SER A 76 -3.02 -3.15 3.83
C SER A 76 -2.31 -3.79 2.64
N LEU A 77 -2.08 -5.11 2.64
CA LEU A 77 -1.59 -5.85 1.47
C LEU A 77 -2.41 -5.55 0.20
N GLY A 78 -3.72 -5.38 0.32
CA GLY A 78 -4.57 -5.02 -0.82
C GLY A 78 -4.22 -3.66 -1.40
N ALA A 79 -3.77 -2.70 -0.59
CA ALA A 79 -3.27 -1.41 -1.08
C ALA A 79 -1.99 -1.57 -1.91
N ALA A 80 -1.10 -2.47 -1.51
CA ALA A 80 0.09 -2.78 -2.29
C ALA A 80 -0.27 -3.39 -3.65
N LEU A 81 -1.21 -4.34 -3.68
CA LEU A 81 -1.70 -4.94 -4.92
C LEU A 81 -2.40 -3.92 -5.83
N ALA A 82 -3.22 -3.04 -5.25
CA ALA A 82 -3.86 -1.94 -5.99
C ALA A 82 -2.83 -0.99 -6.61
N THR A 83 -1.75 -0.72 -5.89
CA THR A 83 -0.62 0.10 -6.36
C THR A 83 0.08 -0.55 -7.56
N LEU A 84 0.36 -1.85 -7.50
CA LEU A 84 0.96 -2.58 -8.63
C LEU A 84 -0.01 -2.66 -9.83
N ALA A 85 -1.29 -2.92 -9.58
CA ALA A 85 -2.33 -2.96 -10.61
C ALA A 85 -2.44 -1.64 -11.37
N ARG A 86 -2.57 -0.52 -10.65
CA ARG A 86 -2.65 0.82 -11.24
C ARG A 86 -1.39 1.17 -12.04
N ARG A 87 -0.21 0.73 -11.59
CA ARG A 87 1.06 0.94 -12.30
C ARG A 87 1.12 0.15 -13.60
N ALA A 88 0.68 -1.10 -13.58
CA ALA A 88 0.71 -2.02 -14.71
C ALA A 88 -0.40 -1.76 -15.73
N TYR A 89 -1.55 -1.23 -15.31
CA TYR A 89 -2.71 -1.08 -16.20
C TYR A 89 -2.53 0.06 -17.19
N ARG A 90 -2.84 -0.24 -18.46
CA ARG A 90 -3.05 0.74 -19.52
C ARG A 90 -4.43 0.46 -20.07
N ASP A 91 -5.38 1.34 -19.74
CA ASP A 91 -6.75 1.18 -20.18
C ASP A 91 -6.83 1.39 -21.71
N PRO A 92 -7.29 0.41 -22.50
CA PRO A 92 -7.37 0.54 -23.95
C PRO A 92 -8.39 1.60 -24.41
N LYS A 93 -9.31 2.01 -23.52
CA LYS A 93 -10.31 3.05 -23.78
C LYS A 93 -9.85 4.45 -23.37
N GLY A 94 -8.66 4.57 -22.76
CA GLY A 94 -8.12 5.87 -22.34
C GLY A 94 -8.88 6.53 -21.19
N ARG A 95 -9.65 5.77 -20.39
CA ARG A 95 -10.42 6.31 -19.27
C ARG A 95 -9.51 6.87 -18.19
N SER A 96 -10.03 7.85 -17.47
CA SER A 96 -9.38 8.43 -16.28
C SER A 96 -9.18 7.36 -15.22
N GLN A 97 -8.05 7.42 -14.52
CA GLN A 97 -7.67 6.44 -13.51
C GLN A 97 -7.19 7.12 -12.24
N ALA A 98 -7.61 6.64 -11.07
CA ALA A 98 -7.13 7.08 -9.77
C ALA A 98 -6.88 5.90 -8.83
N LEU A 99 -6.00 6.11 -7.85
CA LEU A 99 -5.67 5.14 -6.81
C LEU A 99 -6.03 5.74 -5.45
N TYR A 100 -6.80 4.98 -4.65
CA TYR A 100 -7.12 5.30 -3.26
C TYR A 100 -6.73 4.13 -2.38
N THR A 101 -5.69 4.30 -1.57
CA THR A 101 -5.20 3.25 -0.67
C THR A 101 -5.44 3.60 0.79
N PHE A 102 -5.65 2.58 1.61
CA PHE A 102 -5.84 2.72 3.06
C PHE A 102 -4.82 1.84 3.79
N GLY A 103 -4.07 2.41 4.73
CA GLY A 103 -3.06 1.64 5.46
C GLY A 103 -2.01 1.01 4.54
N SER A 104 -1.62 1.72 3.47
CA SER A 104 -0.70 1.14 2.47
C SER A 104 0.71 1.00 3.03
N PRO A 105 1.36 -0.17 2.90
CA PRO A 105 2.81 -0.24 3.05
C PRO A 105 3.52 0.46 1.89
N ARG A 106 4.84 0.65 2.00
CA ARG A 106 5.70 1.08 0.90
C ARG A 106 5.85 -0.07 -0.11
N VAL A 107 5.72 0.21 -1.40
CA VAL A 107 5.56 -0.84 -2.43
C VAL A 107 6.79 -1.00 -3.30
N GLY A 108 7.42 0.12 -3.66
CA GLY A 108 8.56 0.15 -4.56
C GLY A 108 9.61 1.13 -4.11
N ASP A 109 10.66 1.24 -4.91
CA ASP A 109 11.81 2.04 -4.56
C ASP A 109 11.53 3.54 -4.59
N GLU A 110 12.15 4.24 -3.63
CA GLU A 110 11.99 5.68 -3.41
C GLU A 110 12.51 6.52 -4.59
N LEU A 111 13.53 6.05 -5.32
CA LEU A 111 14.29 6.87 -6.26
C LEU A 111 13.83 6.76 -7.73
N ILE A 112 13.18 5.66 -8.10
CA ILE A 112 12.81 5.32 -9.47
C ILE A 112 11.33 4.97 -9.54
N PHE A 113 10.85 4.00 -8.76
CA PHE A 113 9.44 3.59 -8.81
C PHE A 113 8.49 4.71 -8.37
N CYS A 114 8.77 5.33 -7.23
CA CYS A 114 7.90 6.35 -6.65
C CYS A 114 7.79 7.64 -7.49
N PRO A 115 8.90 8.26 -7.94
CA PRO A 115 8.84 9.50 -8.73
C PRO A 115 8.21 9.30 -10.12
N ASN A 116 8.28 8.08 -10.66
CA ASN A 116 7.70 7.73 -11.97
C ASN A 116 6.32 7.06 -11.87
N TYR A 117 5.68 7.13 -10.69
CA TYR A 117 4.36 6.56 -10.49
C TYR A 117 3.28 7.42 -11.19
N PRO A 118 2.24 6.82 -11.81
CA PRO A 118 1.17 7.58 -12.42
C PRO A 118 0.49 8.58 -11.47
N PRO A 119 0.04 9.76 -11.96
CA PRO A 119 -0.64 10.74 -11.12
C PRO A 119 -2.01 10.24 -10.63
N ASN A 120 -2.65 11.04 -9.76
CA ASN A 120 -3.93 10.74 -9.09
C ASN A 120 -3.85 9.51 -8.18
N ALA A 121 -2.82 9.50 -7.33
CA ALA A 121 -2.65 8.50 -6.28
C ALA A 121 -2.79 9.18 -4.92
N TYR A 122 -3.68 8.65 -4.09
CA TYR A 122 -4.04 9.17 -2.79
C TYR A 122 -3.91 8.05 -1.75
N ARG A 123 -3.25 8.36 -0.63
CA ARG A 123 -3.00 7.42 0.44
C ARG A 123 -3.63 7.94 1.72
N ILE A 124 -4.64 7.23 2.20
CA ILE A 124 -5.32 7.54 3.45
C ILE A 124 -4.57 6.86 4.59
N VAL A 125 -4.14 7.67 5.55
CA VAL A 125 -3.28 7.29 6.66
C VAL A 125 -4.02 7.52 7.96
N ASN A 126 -3.96 6.53 8.84
CA ASN A 126 -4.34 6.66 10.23
C ASN A 126 -3.04 6.85 11.03
N ASP A 127 -2.90 7.94 11.78
CA ASP A 127 -1.63 8.39 12.38
C ASP A 127 -0.89 7.36 13.26
N GLN A 128 -1.59 6.34 13.75
CA GLN A 128 -1.00 5.26 14.56
C GLN A 128 -0.82 3.94 13.80
N ASP A 129 -1.04 3.92 12.48
CA ASP A 129 -0.90 2.71 11.67
C ASP A 129 0.55 2.38 11.33
N LEU A 130 1.11 1.38 12.03
CA LEU A 130 2.47 0.87 11.82
C LEU A 130 2.75 0.33 10.42
N VAL A 131 1.75 -0.23 9.74
CA VAL A 131 1.95 -0.87 8.43
C VAL A 131 2.33 0.15 7.38
N THR A 132 1.89 1.39 7.55
CA THR A 132 2.28 2.50 6.66
C THR A 132 3.75 2.87 6.78
N HIS A 133 4.46 2.36 7.79
CA HIS A 133 5.87 2.65 8.02
C HIS A 133 6.82 1.53 7.58
N VAL A 134 6.30 0.48 6.94
CA VAL A 134 7.13 -0.61 6.37
C VAL A 134 6.88 -0.84 4.88
N PRO A 135 7.87 -1.39 4.14
CA PRO A 135 9.29 -1.48 4.48
C PRO A 135 9.91 -0.11 4.79
N THR A 136 10.90 -0.03 5.68
CA THR A 136 11.51 1.24 6.10
C THR A 136 12.43 1.85 5.02
N PRO A 137 12.59 3.20 4.98
CA PRO A 137 13.56 3.88 4.12
C PRO A 137 15.01 3.48 4.43
N PRO A 138 16.00 3.78 3.56
CA PRO A 138 15.90 4.57 2.33
C PRO A 138 15.53 3.75 1.08
N LEU A 139 15.40 2.43 1.21
CA LEU A 139 15.24 1.55 0.05
C LEU A 139 13.85 1.68 -0.58
N TYR A 140 12.80 1.73 0.24
CA TYR A 140 11.41 1.79 -0.21
C TYR A 140 10.78 3.15 0.07
N GLY A 141 9.89 3.56 -0.83
CA GLY A 141 9.15 4.81 -0.74
C GLY A 141 7.64 4.67 -0.84
N HIS A 142 6.95 5.76 -0.50
CA HIS A 142 5.51 5.87 -0.68
C HIS A 142 5.17 6.44 -2.04
N VAL A 143 4.06 5.99 -2.60
CA VAL A 143 3.42 6.62 -3.74
C VAL A 143 2.15 7.33 -3.30
N GLY A 144 1.82 8.40 -4.02
CA GLY A 144 0.61 9.17 -3.79
C GLY A 144 0.69 10.15 -2.63
N THR A 145 -0.23 11.11 -2.65
CA THR A 145 -0.32 12.17 -1.65
C THR A 145 -0.98 11.63 -0.38
N PRO A 146 -0.39 11.86 0.81
CA PRO A 146 -0.96 11.41 2.07
C PRO A 146 -2.12 12.30 2.53
N TYR A 147 -3.20 11.68 2.95
CA TYR A 147 -4.36 12.31 3.58
C TYR A 147 -4.66 11.64 4.92
N GLY A 148 -5.07 12.44 5.89
CA GLY A 148 -5.59 11.93 7.15
C GLY A 148 -6.95 11.27 6.94
N VAL A 149 -7.38 10.51 7.95
CA VAL A 149 -8.75 9.97 8.02
C VAL A 149 -9.83 11.07 8.05
N ASP A 150 -9.45 12.32 8.31
CA ASP A 150 -10.31 13.51 8.24
C ASP A 150 -10.42 14.10 6.83
N GLY A 151 -9.81 13.47 5.82
CA GLY A 151 -9.83 13.94 4.44
C GLY A 151 -8.95 15.16 4.17
N LYS A 152 -8.11 15.58 5.12
CA LYS A 152 -7.17 16.70 4.92
C LYS A 152 -5.80 16.19 4.49
N PRO A 153 -5.07 16.93 3.65
CA PRO A 153 -3.68 16.60 3.34
C PRO A 153 -2.86 16.56 4.64
N LEU A 154 -2.04 15.52 4.81
CA LEU A 154 -1.10 15.49 5.92
C LEU A 154 0.07 16.45 5.62
N PRO A 155 0.42 17.38 6.53
CA PRO A 155 1.57 18.25 6.34
C PRO A 155 2.85 17.43 6.14
N GLY A 156 3.68 17.84 5.16
CA GLY A 156 4.93 17.13 4.85
C GLY A 156 5.86 16.95 6.05
N ASP A 157 5.92 17.96 6.93
CA ASP A 157 6.73 17.91 8.16
C ASP A 157 6.23 16.86 9.16
N THR A 158 4.90 16.71 9.30
CA THR A 158 4.30 15.70 10.17
C THR A 158 4.57 14.29 9.64
N TRP A 159 4.49 14.11 8.32
CA TRP A 159 4.84 12.85 7.68
C TRP A 159 6.32 12.49 7.88
N ASN A 160 7.23 13.42 7.62
CA ASN A 160 8.66 13.22 7.82
C ASN A 160 8.99 12.89 9.29
N GLN A 161 8.35 13.56 10.25
CA GLN A 161 8.49 13.25 11.68
C GLN A 161 8.00 11.83 12.01
N LEU A 162 6.86 11.40 11.47
CA LEU A 162 6.39 10.02 11.64
C LEU A 162 7.35 9.00 11.02
N GLU A 163 7.99 9.32 9.89
CA GLU A 163 9.03 8.46 9.30
C GLU A 163 10.29 8.39 10.16
N HIS A 164 10.74 9.51 10.72
CA HIS A 164 11.90 9.55 11.62
C HIS A 164 11.70 8.73 12.90
N ARG A 165 10.47 8.60 13.41
CA ARG A 165 10.16 7.73 14.58
C ARG A 165 10.55 6.28 14.37
N PHE A 166 10.59 5.82 13.12
CA PHE A 166 10.97 4.45 12.76
C PHE A 166 12.34 4.39 12.06
N ALA A 167 13.02 5.53 11.87
CA ALA A 167 14.34 5.58 11.27
C ALA A 167 15.40 4.90 12.15
N ASP A 168 15.30 5.00 13.48
CA ASP A 168 16.23 4.30 14.39
C ASP A 168 16.07 2.77 14.28
N ALA A 169 14.83 2.28 14.17
CA ALA A 169 14.56 0.87 13.89
C ALA A 169 15.05 0.46 12.48
N ALA A 170 14.88 1.34 11.49
CA ALA A 170 15.36 1.13 10.12
C ALA A 170 16.89 1.06 10.03
N SER A 171 17.59 1.98 10.71
CA SER A 171 19.05 2.03 10.80
C SER A 171 19.60 0.82 11.55
N ALA A 172 18.93 0.38 12.62
CA ALA A 172 19.26 -0.87 13.28
C ALA A 172 19.13 -2.05 12.30
N LEU A 173 18.00 -2.18 11.60
CA LEU A 173 17.77 -3.26 10.64
C LEU A 173 18.75 -3.23 9.45
N ALA A 174 19.17 -2.06 8.97
CA ALA A 174 20.04 -1.90 7.81
C ALA A 174 21.42 -2.58 7.97
N VAL A 175 21.91 -2.80 9.19
CA VAL A 175 23.25 -3.38 9.46
C VAL A 175 23.22 -4.91 9.56
N PHE A 176 22.05 -5.54 9.62
CA PHE A 176 21.92 -6.98 9.85
C PHE A 176 21.66 -7.80 8.56
N SER A 177 21.98 -9.10 8.61
CA SER A 177 21.64 -10.06 7.54
C SER A 177 20.12 -10.16 7.33
N LEU A 178 19.65 -10.62 6.15
CA LEU A 178 18.22 -10.77 5.85
C LEU A 178 17.45 -11.61 6.89
N ALA A 179 18.06 -12.70 7.37
CA ALA A 179 17.46 -13.56 8.40
C ALA A 179 17.36 -12.84 9.75
N SER A 180 18.42 -12.11 10.11
CA SER A 180 18.47 -11.31 11.35
C SER A 180 17.48 -10.13 11.33
N ARG A 181 17.26 -9.50 10.17
CA ARG A 181 16.25 -8.44 9.98
C ARG A 181 14.82 -8.96 10.17
N LYS A 182 14.52 -10.13 9.59
CA LYS A 182 13.21 -10.79 9.74
C LYS A 182 12.89 -11.04 11.21
N GLN A 183 13.85 -11.60 11.94
CA GLN A 183 13.70 -11.85 13.38
C GLN A 183 13.52 -10.54 14.17
N LEU A 184 14.35 -9.52 13.91
CA LEU A 184 14.26 -8.23 14.59
C LEU A 184 12.92 -7.52 14.35
N LEU A 185 12.38 -7.57 13.13
CA LEU A 185 11.05 -7.04 12.86
C LEU A 185 9.96 -7.85 13.58
N ALA A 186 10.04 -9.18 13.53
CA ALA A 186 9.11 -10.04 14.23
C ALA A 186 9.10 -9.75 15.74
N ASP A 187 10.29 -9.62 16.35
CA ASP A 187 10.46 -9.29 17.77
C ASP A 187 9.95 -7.87 18.07
N TYR A 188 10.29 -6.88 17.23
CA TYR A 188 9.81 -5.51 17.36
C TYR A 188 8.28 -5.45 17.35
N PHE A 189 7.63 -6.10 16.38
CA PHE A 189 6.17 -6.11 16.24
C PHE A 189 5.48 -6.95 17.32
N ALA A 190 6.10 -8.04 17.77
CA ALA A 190 5.57 -8.85 18.87
C ALA A 190 5.51 -8.06 20.20
N HIS A 191 6.30 -6.99 20.33
CA HIS A 191 6.43 -6.22 21.56
C HIS A 191 5.80 -4.82 21.46
N GLN A 192 5.19 -4.48 20.32
CA GLN A 192 4.41 -3.24 20.21
C GLN A 192 3.09 -3.35 20.99
N PRO A 193 2.56 -2.24 21.56
CA PRO A 193 1.20 -2.22 22.05
C PRO A 193 0.22 -2.67 20.95
N LEU A 194 -0.94 -3.24 21.31
CA LEU A 194 -1.93 -3.70 20.32
C LEU A 194 -2.57 -2.55 19.55
N GLN A 195 -2.56 -1.33 20.10
CA GLN A 195 -3.28 -0.18 19.58
C GLN A 195 -2.91 0.17 18.12
N PRO A 196 -1.62 0.27 17.74
CA PRO A 196 -1.23 0.50 16.35
C PRO A 196 -1.68 -0.59 15.37
N LEU A 197 -1.74 -1.86 15.79
CA LEU A 197 -2.28 -2.96 14.97
C LEU A 197 -3.80 -2.89 14.84
N ILE A 198 -4.49 -2.43 15.91
CA ILE A 198 -5.93 -2.15 15.87
C ILE A 198 -6.21 -0.96 14.96
N ASP A 199 -5.38 0.07 14.98
CA ASP A 199 -5.50 1.25 14.11
C ASP A 199 -5.31 0.92 12.63
N HIS A 200 -4.51 -0.10 12.33
CA HIS A 200 -4.42 -0.67 10.99
C HIS A 200 -5.67 -1.44 10.55
N ALA A 201 -6.62 -1.77 11.42
CA ALA A 201 -7.77 -2.55 10.99
C ALA A 201 -8.70 -1.74 10.05
N PRO A 202 -9.28 -2.33 8.98
CA PRO A 202 -10.21 -1.62 8.10
C PRO A 202 -11.39 -0.96 8.82
N LYS A 203 -11.87 -1.58 9.91
CA LYS A 203 -12.92 -1.03 10.76
C LYS A 203 -12.53 0.29 11.40
N SER A 204 -11.26 0.47 11.76
CA SER A 204 -10.74 1.66 12.42
C SER A 204 -10.68 2.81 11.41
N TYR A 205 -10.22 2.54 10.19
CA TYR A 205 -10.31 3.48 9.08
C TYR A 205 -11.75 3.91 8.80
N ALA A 206 -12.67 2.96 8.63
CA ALA A 206 -14.07 3.24 8.36
C ALA A 206 -14.72 4.08 9.46
N ALA A 207 -14.50 3.73 10.73
CA ALA A 207 -15.06 4.46 11.86
C ALA A 207 -14.50 5.89 11.97
N LYS A 208 -13.19 6.07 11.79
CA LYS A 208 -12.57 7.41 11.87
C LYS A 208 -13.00 8.31 10.72
N ILE A 209 -13.06 7.77 9.49
CA ILE A 209 -13.56 8.51 8.33
C ILE A 209 -15.01 8.92 8.54
N TRP A 210 -15.88 7.96 8.93
CA TRP A 210 -17.30 8.24 9.18
C TRP A 210 -17.52 9.33 10.23
N ASN A 211 -16.74 9.32 11.31
CA ASN A 211 -16.82 10.31 12.38
C ASN A 211 -16.21 11.68 12.02
N SER A 212 -15.60 11.80 10.84
CA SER A 212 -14.99 13.04 10.36
C SER A 212 -15.79 13.73 9.24
N LEU A 213 -16.92 13.12 8.82
CA LEU A 213 -17.89 13.69 7.89
C LEU A 213 -18.89 14.59 8.63
#